data_AF-A0A9Q3QAS4-F1
#
_entry.id   AF-A0A9Q3QAS4-F1
#
_cell.length_a   1.000
_cell.length_b   1.000
_cell.length_c   1.000
_cell.angle_alpha   90.00
_cell.angle_beta   90.00
_cell.angle_gamma   90.00
#
_symmetry.space_group_name_H-M   'P 1'
#
loop_
_entity.id
_entity.type
_entity.pdbx_description
1 polymer ?
#
loop_
_entity_poly.entity_id
_entity_poly.type
_entity_poly.pdbx_seq_one_letter_code
_entity_poly.pdbx_strand_id
1 'polypeptide(L)'
;MEIFIGTEEYSIRALVDTGAELNIIPEEIEIKASLTTRNLNMNLRGTGGHTTSLVALSELTPIILASGEETLIHFFIAKGSVHTVLGRPFLVENNIRLEFSHKQGEILSHQEPDGRRLCMPIYKPQALGWQTGPPSGMDL
;
A
#
# COMPACT_ATOMS: atom_id res chain seq x y z
N MET A 1 1.17 -5.88 2.94
CA MET A 1 -0.09 -6.31 3.58
C MET A 1 -0.81 -7.25 2.63
N GLU A 2 -1.38 -8.33 3.12
CA GLU A 2 -2.25 -9.19 2.30
C GLU A 2 -3.69 -8.68 2.43
N ILE A 3 -4.36 -8.53 1.29
CA ILE A 3 -5.78 -8.15 1.21
C ILE A 3 -6.49 -9.10 0.27
N PHE A 4 -7.78 -9.30 0.50
CA PHE A 4 -8.65 -10.07 -0.38
C PHE A 4 -9.63 -9.10 -1.04
N ILE A 5 -9.85 -9.24 -2.34
CA ILE A 5 -10.78 -8.38 -3.07
C ILE A 5 -12.11 -9.10 -3.27
N GLY A 6 -13.23 -8.44 -2.96
CA GLY A 6 -14.56 -9.04 -2.99
C GLY A 6 -14.81 -9.92 -1.78
N THR A 7 -14.83 -11.25 -1.97
CA THR A 7 -15.19 -12.23 -0.94
C THR A 7 -14.18 -13.37 -0.89
N GLU A 8 -13.03 -13.18 -0.23
CA GLU A 8 -11.93 -14.16 0.00
C GLU A 8 -11.37 -14.94 -1.22
N GLU A 9 -11.96 -14.84 -2.42
CA GLU A 9 -11.61 -15.65 -3.60
C GLU A 9 -10.25 -15.25 -4.20
N TYR A 10 -9.86 -13.98 -4.06
CA TYR A 10 -8.64 -13.44 -4.66
C TYR A 10 -7.79 -12.73 -3.61
N SER A 11 -6.79 -13.44 -3.09
CA SER A 11 -5.75 -12.88 -2.22
C SER A 11 -4.68 -12.19 -3.05
N ILE A 12 -4.39 -10.94 -2.68
CA ILE A 12 -3.33 -10.17 -3.30
C ILE A 12 -2.42 -9.56 -2.24
N ARG A 13 -1.13 -9.54 -2.53
CA ARG A 13 -0.15 -8.83 -1.71
C ARG A 13 -0.02 -7.41 -2.19
N ALA A 14 -0.33 -6.47 -1.32
CA ALA A 14 -0.16 -5.05 -1.55
C ALA A 14 1.07 -4.50 -0.82
N LEU A 15 1.79 -3.60 -1.49
CA LEU A 15 2.74 -2.71 -0.86
C LEU A 15 1.96 -1.64 -0.10
N VAL A 16 2.29 -1.45 1.18
CA VAL A 16 1.75 -0.33 1.96
C VAL A 16 2.76 0.80 1.89
N ASP A 17 2.37 1.91 1.28
CA ASP A 17 3.28 3.00 0.94
C ASP A 17 2.73 4.35 1.43
N THR A 18 3.36 4.90 2.47
CA THR A 18 3.01 6.21 3.03
C THR A 18 3.38 7.36 2.11
N GLY A 19 4.27 7.14 1.14
CA GLY A 19 4.67 8.12 0.12
C GLY A 19 3.78 8.11 -1.12
N ALA A 20 3.00 7.05 -1.35
CA ALA A 20 2.12 6.94 -2.51
C ALA A 20 0.84 7.78 -2.34
N GLU A 21 0.51 8.58 -3.35
CA GLU A 21 -0.67 9.44 -3.33
C GLU A 21 -1.95 8.72 -3.76
N LEU A 22 -1.84 7.53 -4.34
CA LEU A 22 -2.95 6.76 -4.91
C LEU A 22 -2.89 5.32 -4.42
N ASN A 23 -4.06 4.67 -4.34
CA ASN A 23 -4.11 3.21 -4.34
C ASN A 23 -4.12 2.73 -5.79
N ILE A 24 -3.30 1.72 -6.09
CA ILE A 24 -3.09 1.24 -7.46
C ILE A 24 -3.23 -0.28 -7.46
N ILE A 25 -3.92 -0.82 -8.45
CA ILE A 25 -3.85 -2.24 -8.82
C ILE A 25 -3.49 -2.36 -10.30
N PRO A 26 -2.77 -3.43 -10.70
CA PRO A 26 -2.54 -3.72 -12.10
C PRO A 26 -3.84 -4.17 -12.79
N GLU A 27 -3.96 -3.88 -14.09
CA GLU A 27 -5.10 -4.28 -14.93
C GLU A 27 -5.41 -5.79 -14.89
N GLU A 28 -4.39 -6.62 -14.66
CA GLU A 28 -4.62 -8.07 -14.54
C GLU A 28 -5.51 -8.44 -13.34
N ILE A 29 -5.43 -7.68 -12.24
CA ILE A 29 -6.24 -7.93 -11.03
C ILE A 29 -7.66 -7.45 -11.28
N GLU A 30 -7.82 -6.30 -11.96
CA GLU A 30 -9.13 -5.80 -12.36
C GLU A 30 -9.90 -6.82 -13.20
N ILE A 31 -9.26 -7.38 -14.22
CA ILE A 31 -9.85 -8.41 -15.08
C ILE A 31 -10.17 -9.68 -14.28
N LYS A 32 -9.21 -10.18 -13.49
CA LYS A 32 -9.39 -11.42 -12.72
C LYS A 32 -10.51 -11.29 -11.68
N ALA A 33 -10.59 -10.17 -10.98
CA ALA A 33 -11.60 -9.92 -9.96
C ALA A 33 -12.91 -9.35 -10.53
N SER A 34 -13.01 -9.18 -11.86
CA SER A 34 -14.19 -8.63 -12.55
C SER A 34 -14.68 -7.31 -11.95
N LEU A 35 -13.75 -6.40 -11.66
CA LEU A 35 -14.09 -5.15 -10.98
C LEU A 35 -14.94 -4.25 -11.87
N THR A 36 -15.92 -3.59 -11.26
CA THR A 36 -16.64 -2.50 -11.93
C THR A 36 -15.73 -1.28 -11.98
N THR A 37 -15.48 -0.78 -13.19
CA THR A 37 -14.58 0.34 -13.44
C THR A 37 -15.19 1.40 -14.34
N ARG A 38 -14.69 2.62 -14.20
CA ARG A 38 -14.90 3.69 -15.19
C ARG A 38 -13.59 3.99 -15.91
N ASN A 39 -13.68 4.21 -17.21
CA ASN A 39 -12.51 4.53 -18.03
C ASN A 39 -11.86 5.85 -17.59
N LEU A 40 -10.54 5.87 -17.67
CA LEU A 40 -9.69 7.01 -17.36
C LEU A 40 -8.53 7.03 -18.35
N ASN A 41 -7.93 8.19 -18.58
CA ASN A 41 -6.70 8.29 -19.35
C ASN A 41 -5.80 9.32 -18.69
N MET A 42 -4.94 8.83 -17.79
CA MET A 42 -3.98 9.66 -17.07
C MET A 42 -2.63 8.95 -17.02
N ASN A 43 -1.59 9.73 -16.73
CA ASN A 43 -0.26 9.22 -16.48
C ASN A 43 0.18 9.63 -15.08
N LEU A 44 0.54 8.66 -14.27
CA LEU A 44 1.17 8.87 -12.97
C LEU A 44 2.68 8.97 -13.17
N ARG A 45 3.31 9.98 -12.57
CA ARG A 45 4.77 10.13 -12.59
C ARG A 45 5.35 9.76 -11.23
N GLY A 46 6.26 8.78 -11.23
CA GLY A 46 7.04 8.43 -10.04
C GLY A 46 8.16 9.44 -9.78
N THR A 47 8.68 9.44 -8.55
CA THR A 47 9.80 10.30 -8.14
C THR A 47 11.09 10.04 -8.94
N GLY A 48 11.31 8.82 -9.41
CA GLY A 48 12.39 8.44 -10.32
C GLY A 48 12.17 8.86 -11.79
N GLY A 49 11.11 9.61 -12.09
CA GLY A 49 10.80 10.11 -13.44
C GLY A 49 10.07 9.11 -14.35
N HIS A 50 9.89 7.87 -13.90
CA HIS A 50 9.10 6.84 -14.60
C HIS A 50 7.63 7.25 -14.70
N THR A 51 6.98 6.84 -15.78
CA THR A 51 5.57 7.13 -16.02
C THR A 51 4.78 5.83 -16.12
N THR A 52 3.68 5.77 -15.37
CA THR A 52 2.73 4.65 -15.38
C THR A 52 1.39 5.14 -15.91
N SER A 53 0.84 4.49 -16.93
CA SER A 53 -0.48 4.84 -17.46
C SER A 53 -1.58 4.27 -16.58
N LEU A 54 -2.50 5.14 -16.17
CA LEU A 54 -3.71 4.81 -15.44
C LEU A 54 -4.88 4.81 -16.44
N VAL A 55 -5.55 3.66 -16.57
CA VAL A 55 -6.52 3.39 -17.64
C VAL A 55 -7.97 3.33 -17.15
N ALA A 56 -8.17 3.15 -15.84
CA ALA A 56 -9.49 3.13 -15.25
C ALA A 56 -9.45 3.48 -13.75
N LEU A 57 -10.63 3.69 -13.17
CA LEU A 57 -10.84 3.82 -11.73
C LEU A 57 -11.92 2.82 -11.31
N SER A 58 -11.66 2.02 -10.28
CA SER A 58 -12.67 1.29 -9.53
C SER A 58 -13.00 2.06 -8.25
N GLU A 59 -14.28 2.28 -7.98
CA GLU A 59 -14.74 3.05 -6.83
C GLU A 59 -15.50 2.14 -5.88
N LEU A 60 -15.31 2.37 -4.57
CA LEU A 60 -15.99 1.61 -3.51
C LEU A 60 -15.81 0.09 -3.66
N THR A 61 -14.61 -0.34 -4.04
CA THR A 61 -14.27 -1.76 -4.15
C THR A 61 -14.24 -2.36 -2.74
N PRO A 62 -15.11 -3.34 -2.43
CA PRO A 62 -15.05 -4.04 -1.15
C PRO A 62 -13.80 -4.91 -1.10
N ILE A 63 -13.07 -4.82 0.01
CA ILE A 63 -11.94 -5.67 0.31
C ILE A 63 -12.02 -6.19 1.74
N ILE A 64 -11.39 -7.34 1.97
CA ILE A 64 -11.22 -7.92 3.30
C ILE A 64 -9.74 -7.85 3.65
N LEU A 65 -9.42 -7.23 4.77
CA LEU A 65 -8.06 -7.16 5.29
C LEU A 65 -7.67 -8.52 5.88
N ALA A 66 -6.37 -8.80 6.04
CA ALA A 66 -5.92 -10.00 6.73
C ALA A 66 -6.44 -10.14 8.18
N SER A 67 -6.92 -9.05 8.79
CA SER A 67 -7.62 -9.06 10.09
C SER A 67 -9.05 -9.59 10.03
N GLY A 68 -9.62 -9.78 8.83
CA GLY A 68 -11.03 -10.13 8.60
C GLY A 68 -11.98 -8.93 8.53
N GLU A 69 -11.47 -7.71 8.71
CA GLU A 69 -12.25 -6.48 8.57
C GLU A 69 -12.55 -6.18 7.09
N GLU A 70 -13.80 -5.84 6.80
CA GLU A 70 -14.23 -5.38 5.49
C GLU A 70 -14.15 -3.86 5.40
N THR A 71 -13.58 -3.35 4.29
CA THR A 71 -13.49 -1.92 4.01
C THR A 71 -13.69 -1.63 2.52
N LEU A 72 -14.05 -0.38 2.20
CA LEU A 72 -14.26 0.08 0.83
C LEU A 72 -13.06 0.92 0.39
N ILE A 73 -12.52 0.63 -0.80
CA ILE A 73 -11.35 1.32 -1.33
C ILE A 73 -11.61 1.79 -2.76
N HIS A 74 -11.06 2.95 -3.11
CA HIS A 74 -10.94 3.40 -4.49
C HIS A 74 -9.57 3.01 -5.06
N PHE A 75 -9.55 2.34 -6.22
CA PHE A 75 -8.34 1.90 -6.90
C PHE A 75 -8.20 2.51 -8.28
N PHE A 76 -7.04 3.09 -8.57
CA PHE A 76 -6.64 3.38 -9.94
C PHE A 76 -6.09 2.12 -10.60
N ILE A 77 -6.55 1.83 -11.81
CA ILE A 77 -6.11 0.68 -12.59
C ILE A 77 -4.93 1.12 -13.44
N ALA A 78 -3.78 0.50 -13.19
CA ALA A 78 -2.54 0.77 -13.89
C ALA A 78 -2.26 -0.29 -14.96
N LYS A 79 -1.82 0.18 -16.13
CA LYS A 79 -1.42 -0.69 -17.23
C LYS A 79 0.00 -1.20 -17.04
N GLY A 80 0.23 -2.47 -17.39
CA GLY A 80 1.54 -3.11 -17.33
C GLY A 80 1.85 -3.78 -15.99
N SER A 81 3.10 -4.24 -15.84
CA SER A 81 3.54 -4.94 -14.65
C SER A 81 3.90 -3.95 -13.54
N VAL A 82 2.93 -3.67 -12.67
CA VAL A 82 3.11 -2.84 -11.48
C VAL A 82 2.67 -3.61 -10.24
N HIS A 83 3.26 -3.26 -9.10
CA HIS A 83 2.78 -3.77 -7.83
C HIS A 83 1.44 -3.14 -7.47
N THR A 84 0.60 -3.92 -6.77
CA THR A 84 -0.51 -3.34 -6.02
C THR A 84 0.03 -2.46 -4.90
N VAL A 85 -0.47 -1.24 -4.80
CA VAL A 85 -0.09 -0.25 -3.79
C VAL A 85 -1.32 0.21 -3.03
N LEU A 86 -1.23 0.18 -1.70
CA LEU A 86 -2.14 0.87 -0.79
C LEU A 86 -1.42 2.13 -0.30
N GLY A 87 -1.86 3.26 -0.84
CA GLY A 87 -1.25 4.57 -0.58
C GLY A 87 -1.90 5.30 0.58
N ARG A 88 -1.58 6.59 0.69
CA ARG A 88 -2.15 7.50 1.69
C ARG A 88 -3.69 7.47 1.77
N PRO A 89 -4.46 7.39 0.66
CA PRO A 89 -5.92 7.34 0.76
C PRO A 89 -6.41 6.18 1.63
N PHE A 90 -5.94 4.95 1.36
CA PHE A 90 -6.26 3.78 2.19
C PHE A 90 -5.83 3.96 3.64
N LEU A 91 -4.60 4.44 3.86
CA LEU A 91 -4.04 4.61 5.20
C LEU A 91 -4.87 5.56 6.07
N VAL A 92 -5.27 6.71 5.51
CA VAL A 92 -6.04 7.72 6.24
C VAL A 92 -7.45 7.22 6.53
N GLU A 93 -8.11 6.64 5.53
CA GLU A 93 -9.49 6.14 5.66
C GLU A 93 -9.62 5.03 6.71
N ASN A 94 -8.59 4.19 6.83
CA ASN A 94 -8.57 3.07 7.77
C ASN A 94 -7.82 3.38 9.08
N ASN A 95 -7.59 4.68 9.36
CA ASN A 95 -6.88 5.18 10.55
C ASN A 95 -5.55 4.45 10.84
N ILE A 96 -4.83 4.08 9.77
CA ILE A 96 -3.52 3.46 9.85
C ILE A 96 -2.48 4.56 10.02
N ARG A 97 -1.66 4.43 11.06
CA ARG A 97 -0.69 5.43 11.48
C ARG A 97 0.73 4.93 11.39
N LEU A 98 1.60 5.77 10.84
CA LEU A 98 3.04 5.62 10.94
C LEU A 98 3.49 6.21 12.29
N GLU A 99 4.09 5.38 13.14
CA GLU A 99 4.49 5.77 14.49
C GLU A 99 5.88 5.23 14.83
N PHE A 100 6.52 5.84 15.82
CA PHE A 100 7.78 5.36 16.36
C PHE A 100 7.55 4.66 17.70
N SER A 101 7.97 3.40 17.78
CA SER A 101 8.01 2.60 19.00
C SER A 101 9.44 2.46 19.51
N HIS A 102 9.68 2.82 20.77
CA HIS A 102 11.01 2.67 21.39
C HIS A 102 11.55 1.22 21.36
N LYS A 103 10.67 0.22 21.28
CA LYS A 103 11.05 -1.20 21.25
C LYS A 103 11.19 -1.77 19.83
N GLN A 104 10.40 -1.26 18.89
CA GLN A 104 10.25 -1.86 17.56
C GLN A 104 10.77 -0.98 16.42
N GLY A 105 11.17 0.26 16.70
CA GLY A 105 11.50 1.24 15.69
C GLY A 105 10.25 1.82 15.05
N GLU A 106 10.30 2.06 13.75
CA GLU A 106 9.17 2.58 12.99
C GLU A 106 8.13 1.48 12.76
N ILE A 107 6.88 1.76 13.10
CA ILE A 107 5.75 0.84 13.03
C ILE A 107 4.60 1.46 12.24
N LEU A 108 3.90 0.64 11.45
CA LEU A 108 2.53 0.93 11.06
C LEU A 108 1.62 0.39 12.14
N SER A 109 0.63 1.17 12.55
CA SER A 109 -0.35 0.72 13.51
C SER A 109 -1.78 1.03 13.10
N HIS A 110 -2.68 0.13 13.46
CA HIS A 110 -4.10 0.21 13.21
C HIS A 110 -4.83 -0.12 14.51
N GLN A 111 -5.83 0.69 14.85
CA GLN A 111 -6.65 0.46 16.04
C GLN A 111 -7.96 -0.21 15.61
N GLU A 112 -8.14 -1.43 16.10
CA GLU A 112 -9.34 -2.23 15.82
C GLU A 112 -10.54 -1.71 16.62
N PRO A 113 -11.79 -1.99 16.19
CA PRO A 113 -13.00 -1.53 16.86
C PRO A 113 -13.14 -1.96 18.32
N ASP A 114 -12.55 -3.09 18.69
CA ASP A 114 -12.54 -3.62 20.07
C ASP A 114 -11.48 -2.96 20.97
N GLY A 115 -10.74 -1.97 20.45
CA GLY A 115 -9.69 -1.25 21.14
C GLY A 115 -8.32 -1.94 21.10
N ARG A 116 -8.21 -3.14 20.52
CA ARG A 116 -6.91 -3.75 20.25
C ARG A 116 -6.15 -2.92 19.23
N ARG A 117 -4.82 -3.00 19.31
CA ARG A 117 -3.92 -2.27 18.43
C ARG A 117 -3.00 -3.25 17.72
N LEU A 118 -3.15 -3.33 16.40
CA LEU A 118 -2.25 -4.07 15.53
C LEU A 118 -1.04 -3.19 15.22
N CYS A 119 0.16 -3.73 15.41
CA CYS A 119 1.42 -3.03 15.15
C CYS A 119 2.29 -3.89 14.23
N MET A 120 2.62 -3.38 13.05
CA MET A 120 3.52 -4.00 12.08
C MET A 120 4.84 -3.22 12.05
N PRO A 121 5.98 -3.81 12.45
CA PRO A 121 7.27 -3.15 12.29
C PRO A 121 7.62 -3.00 10.81
N ILE A 122 7.96 -1.78 10.40
CA ILE A 122 8.38 -1.45 9.03
C ILE A 122 9.89 -1.60 8.91
N TYR A 123 10.60 -1.12 9.92
CA TYR A 123 12.04 -1.16 9.98
C TYR A 123 12.48 -1.28 11.44
N LYS A 124 13.31 -2.29 11.72
CA LYS A 124 13.98 -2.44 13.00
C LYS A 124 15.43 -1.95 12.83
N PRO A 125 15.81 -0.78 13.36
CA PRO A 125 17.18 -0.30 13.26
C PRO A 125 18.12 -1.32 13.93
N GLN A 126 19.13 -1.78 13.19
CA GLN A 126 20.20 -2.63 13.74
C GLN A 126 21.21 -1.82 14.56
N ALA A 127 21.29 -0.51 14.34
CA ALA A 127 22.09 0.43 15.10
C ALA A 127 21.29 1.70 15.40
N LEU A 128 21.42 2.23 16.62
CA LEU A 128 20.86 3.51 17.02
C LEU A 128 21.81 4.63 16.54
N GLY A 129 21.41 5.39 15.51
CA GLY A 129 22.12 6.60 15.08
C GLY A 129 22.20 6.80 13.57
N TRP A 130 22.43 8.03 13.14
CA TRP A 130 22.83 8.33 11.76
C TRP A 130 24.24 7.77 11.52
N GLN A 131 24.43 6.93 10.51
CA GLN A 131 25.78 6.62 10.04
C GLN A 131 26.34 7.86 9.35
N THR A 132 27.32 8.49 9.97
CA THR A 132 28.00 9.69 9.47
C THR A 132 29.24 9.37 8.63
N GLY A 133 29.58 8.08 8.50
CA GLY A 133 30.68 7.61 7.66
C GLY A 133 30.25 7.38 6.22
N PRO A 134 31.18 7.49 5.24
CA PRO A 134 30.91 7.07 3.87
C PRO A 134 30.51 5.59 3.83
N PRO A 135 29.69 5.14 2.84
CA PRO A 135 29.35 3.74 2.67
C PRO A 135 30.63 2.92 2.56
N SER A 136 30.82 1.97 3.48
CA SER A 136 31.96 1.05 3.43
C SER A 136 31.87 0.21 2.15
N GLY A 137 32.81 0.40 1.23
CA GLY A 137 32.91 -0.36 -0.03
C GLY A 137 33.03 0.47 -1.31
N MET A 138 33.07 1.81 -1.24
CA MET A 138 33.58 2.63 -2.34
C MET A 138 35.06 2.93 -2.09
N ASP A 139 35.92 1.96 -2.42
CA ASP A 139 37.31 2.27 -2.70
C ASP A 139 37.34 3.04 -4.04
N LEU A 140 37.83 4.28 -3.99
CA LEU A 140 38.08 5.15 -5.15
C LEU A 140 39.27 4.65 -5.97
#